data_AF-A0A2A8PRK6-F1
#
_entry.id   AF-A0A2A8PRK6-F1
#
_cell.length_a   1.000
_cell.length_b   1.000
_cell.length_c   1.000
_cell.angle_alpha   90.00
_cell.angle_beta   90.00
_cell.angle_gamma   90.00
#
_symmetry.space_group_name_H-M   'P 1'
#
loop_
_entity.id
_entity.type
_entity.pdbx_description
1 polymer ?
#
loop_
_entity_poly.entity_id
_entity_poly.type
_entity_poly.pdbx_seq_one_letter_code
_entity_poly.pdbx_strand_id
1 'polypeptide(L)' 'MKEKAYQSKPLLTKREREVFELLVQDKTTKEIAGELFISEKTVRNHISNVMCSVCKDIGDRNLMR' A
#
# COMPACT_ATOMS: atom_id res chain seq x y z
N MET A 1 -31.59 0.78 -11.24
CA MET A 1 -30.64 1.91 -11.41
C MET A 1 -29.31 1.45 -10.81
N LYS A 2 -28.39 0.96 -11.64
CA LYS A 2 -27.02 0.65 -11.21
C LYS A 2 -26.18 1.93 -11.34
N GLU A 3 -25.05 1.92 -10.66
CA GLU A 3 -23.84 2.69 -11.00
C GLU A 3 -23.57 3.95 -10.17
N LYS A 4 -22.68 3.80 -9.19
CA LYS A 4 -21.30 4.31 -9.28
C LYS A 4 -20.42 3.40 -8.46
N ALA A 5 -19.93 2.33 -9.09
CA ALA A 5 -18.78 1.61 -8.55
C ALA A 5 -17.65 2.63 -8.50
N TYR A 6 -17.29 3.05 -7.29
CA TYR A 6 -16.15 3.92 -7.04
C TYR A 6 -14.93 3.11 -7.50
N GLN A 7 -14.52 3.29 -8.76
CA GLN A 7 -13.26 2.79 -9.26
C GLN A 7 -12.17 3.64 -8.59
N SER A 8 -11.98 3.42 -7.29
CA SER A 8 -10.74 3.79 -6.61
C SER A 8 -9.66 3.09 -7.39
N LYS A 9 -8.93 3.83 -8.23
CA LYS A 9 -7.59 3.40 -8.60
C LYS A 9 -6.92 2.98 -7.29
N PRO A 10 -6.48 1.73 -7.15
CA PRO A 10 -5.90 1.31 -5.90
C PRO A 10 -4.66 2.19 -5.71
N LEU A 11 -4.67 2.96 -4.61
CA LEU A 11 -3.58 3.87 -4.20
C LEU A 11 -2.23 3.13 -4.08
N LEU A 12 -2.32 1.81 -3.96
CA LEU A 12 -1.22 0.88 -3.83
C LEU A 12 -1.29 -0.13 -4.97
N THR A 13 -0.14 -0.47 -5.53
CA THR A 13 -0.03 -1.63 -6.42
C THR A 13 -0.42 -2.91 -5.67
N LYS A 14 -0.75 -3.99 -6.39
CA LYS A 14 -1.15 -5.27 -5.77
C LYS A 14 -0.16 -5.73 -4.68
N ARG A 15 1.14 -5.63 -4.96
CA ARG A 15 2.21 -6.02 -4.03
C ARG A 15 2.32 -5.09 -2.82
N GLU A 16 2.16 -3.80 -3.03
CA GLU A 16 2.16 -2.80 -1.94
C GLU A 16 0.97 -2.98 -1.01
N ARG A 17 -0.20 -3.34 -1.56
CA ARG A 17 -1.39 -3.67 -0.79
C ARG A 17 -1.19 -4.94 0.04
N GLU A 18 -0.62 -6.00 -0.55
CA GLU A 18 -0.32 -7.23 0.19
C GLU A 18 0.63 -6.96 1.37
N VAL A 19 1.70 -6.17 1.15
CA VAL A 19 2.60 -5.75 2.24
C VAL A 19 1.83 -4.96 3.32
N PHE A 20 0.95 -4.04 2.93
CA PHE A 20 0.17 -3.24 3.87
C PHE A 20 -0.83 -4.08 4.68
N GLU A 21 -1.53 -5.01 4.04
CA GLU A 21 -2.48 -5.92 4.72
C GLU A 21 -1.78 -6.81 5.75
N LEU A 22 -0.56 -7.25 5.46
CA LEU A 22 0.24 -8.03 6.40
C LEU A 22 0.79 -7.18 7.55
N LEU A 23 1.15 -5.92 7.29
CA LEU A 23 1.55 -4.97 8.34
C LEU A 23 0.39 -4.65 9.29
N VAL A 24 -0.83 -4.49 8.77
CA VAL A 24 -2.04 -4.26 9.60
C VAL A 24 -2.36 -5.48 10.48
N GLN A 25 -1.91 -6.67 10.11
CA GLN A 25 -2.02 -7.88 10.91
C GLN A 25 -0.91 -8.02 11.97
N ASP A 26 -0.15 -6.95 12.26
CA ASP A 26 1.00 -6.96 13.19
C ASP A 26 2.11 -7.94 12.79
N LYS A 27 2.18 -8.37 11.52
CA LYS A 27 3.25 -9.26 11.05
C LYS A 27 4.57 -8.51 10.96
N THR A 28 5.65 -9.20 11.32
CA THR A 28 7.00 -8.66 11.23
C THR A 28 7.49 -8.64 9.77
N THR A 29 8.44 -7.76 9.46
CA THR A 29 9.06 -7.72 8.11
C THR A 29 9.70 -9.04 7.69
N LYS A 30 10.06 -9.91 8.65
CA LYS A 30 10.58 -11.26 8.40
C LYS A 30 9.48 -12.22 7.94
N GLU A 31 8.33 -12.19 8.60
CA GLU A 31 7.18 -13.01 8.21
C GLU A 31 6.62 -12.56 6.86
N ILE A 32 6.52 -11.25 6.65
CA ILE A 32 6.10 -10.65 5.38
C ILE A 32 7.06 -11.04 4.24
N ALA A 33 8.37 -11.02 4.51
CA ALA A 33 9.39 -11.48 3.57
C ALA A 33 9.19 -12.96 3.20
N GLY A 34 8.88 -13.80 4.19
CA GLY A 34 8.58 -15.22 4.00
C GLY A 34 7.32 -15.46 3.18
N GLU A 35 6.22 -14.75 3.46
CA GLU A 35 4.96 -14.92 2.73
C GLU A 35 5.01 -14.43 1.30
N LEU A 36 5.73 -13.34 1.05
CA LEU A 36 5.87 -12.75 -0.28
C LEU A 36 7.05 -13.32 -1.09
N PHE A 37 7.82 -14.24 -0.50
CA PHE A 37 9.04 -14.82 -1.09
C PHE A 37 10.04 -13.75 -1.56
N ILE A 38 10.20 -12.68 -0.79
CA ILE A 38 11.12 -11.57 -1.07
C ILE A 38 12.06 -11.34 0.12
N SER A 39 13.19 -10.67 -0.11
CA SER A 39 14.09 -10.31 0.98
C SER A 39 13.50 -9.21 1.87
N GLU A 40 13.87 -9.20 3.16
CA GLU A 40 13.49 -8.12 4.10
C GLU A 40 13.86 -6.72 3.59
N LYS A 41 14.97 -6.61 2.85
CA LYS A 41 15.39 -5.37 2.19
C LYS A 41 14.35 -4.88 1.19
N THR A 42 13.77 -5.80 0.42
CA THR A 42 12.71 -5.52 -0.57
C THR A 42 11.41 -5.17 0.12
N VAL A 43 11.07 -5.83 1.23
CA VAL A 43 9.91 -5.46 2.08
C VAL A 43 10.05 -4.01 2.55
N ARG A 44 11.19 -3.63 3.13
CA ARG A 44 11.44 -2.23 3.54
C ARG A 44 11.31 -1.26 2.38
N ASN A 45 11.80 -1.63 1.20
CA ASN A 45 11.66 -0.81 0.00
C ASN A 45 10.18 -0.66 -0.41
N HIS A 46 9.40 -1.73 -0.37
CA HIS A 46 7.95 -1.67 -0.61
C HIS A 46 7.24 -0.80 0.41
N ILE A 47 7.59 -0.84 1.70
CA ILE A 47 7.00 0.03 2.73
C ILE A 47 7.29 1.51 2.45
N SER A 48 8.54 1.84 2.12
CA SER A 48 8.90 3.22 1.72
C SER A 48 8.12 3.68 0.49
N ASN A 49 7.90 2.79 -0.47
CA ASN A 49 7.16 3.08 -1.69
C ASN A 49 5.66 3.22 -1.43
N VAL A 50 5.08 2.37 -0.56
CA VAL A 50 3.73 2.46 -0.01
C VAL A 50 3.53 3.82 0.63
N MET A 51 4.37 4.20 1.61
CA MET A 51 4.27 5.49 2.31
C MET A 51 4.41 6.69 1.35
N CYS A 52 5.32 6.60 0.36
CA CYS A 52 5.46 7.63 -0.66
C CYS A 52 4.20 7.76 -1.53
N SER A 53 3.58 6.64 -1.89
CA SER A 53 2.32 6.62 -2.65
C SER A 53 1.17 7.21 -1.84
N VAL A 54 0.98 6.78 -0.58
CA VAL A 54 -0.12 7.29 0.27
C VAL A 54 0.05 8.79 0.56
N CYS A 55 1.27 9.26 0.79
CA CYS A 55 1.54 10.69 1.03
C CYS A 55 1.29 11.58 -0.19
N LYS A 56 1.51 11.10 -1.42
CA LYS A 56 1.20 11.87 -2.64
C LYS A 56 -0.29 12.17 -2.76
N ASP A 57 -1.13 11.18 -2.50
CA ASP A 57 -2.59 11.37 -2.57
C ASP A 57 -3.16 12.21 -1.41
N ILE A 58 -2.48 12.29 -0.25
CA ILE A 58 -2.88 13.18 0.84
C ILE A 58 -2.68 14.66 0.45
N GLY A 59 -1.74 14.96 -0.46
CA GLY A 59 -1.48 16.31 -0.96
C GLY A 59 -2.50 16.83 -1.98
N ASP A 60 -3.08 15.95 -2.80
CA ASP A 60 -3.97 16.35 -3.90
C ASP A 60 -5.41 16.66 -3.46
N ARG A 61 -5.82 16.25 -2.25
CA ARG A 61 -7.17 16.56 -1.73
C ARG A 61 -7.30 17.88 -0.98
N ASN A 62 -6.22 18.65 -0.82
CA ASN A 62 -6.26 19.93 -0.09
C ASN A 62 -6.06 21.18 -0.98
N LEU A 63 -6.20 21.08 -2.30
CA LEU A 63 -6.28 22.23 -3.21
C LEU A 63 -7.66 22.36 -3.85
N MET A 64 -8.70 22.34 -3.00
CA MET A 64 -9.99 22.96 -3.29
C MET A 64 -10.39 23.78 -2.06
N ARG A 65 -9.66 24.87 -1.85
CA ARG A 65 -10.11 26.05 -1.09
C ARG A 65 -9.61 27.30 -1.78
#